data_AF-A0A0H4TX48-F1
#
_entry.id   AF-A0A0H4TX48-F1
#
_cell.length_a   1.000
_cell.length_b   1.000
_cell.length_c   1.000
_cell.angle_alpha   90.00
_cell.angle_beta   90.00
_cell.angle_gamma   90.00
#
_symmetry.space_group_name_H-M   'P 1'
#
loop_
_entity.id
_entity.type
_entity.pdbx_description
1 polymer ?
#
loop_
_entity_poly.entity_id
_entity_poly.type
_entity_poly.pdbx_seq_one_letter_code
_entity_poly.pdbx_strand_id
1 'polypeptide(L)'
;MPTYSARKVQNVKDGDEVLPGIQLAQGYIDPKEVLKIKGLIDAQRYVILEAQKVYESQGIPINDRHFEAIARKMSDEIRIVTPGDTKFLPGDLVDKASFEEENEKILAAGGEPASGTQVILGITRRALYTESWLSAASFEQTTDVLTDAALLAREDRLIGLKENVIIGRLIPVTPERAALPKQGI
;
A
#
# COMPACT_ATOMS: atom_id res chain seq x y z
N MET A 1 -2.10 29.31 -10.52
CA MET A 1 -2.10 28.80 -11.91
C MET A 1 -1.04 27.70 -12.01
N PRO A 2 -1.36 26.48 -12.46
CA PRO A 2 -0.35 25.46 -12.68
C PRO A 2 0.45 25.83 -13.92
N THR A 3 1.77 25.96 -13.78
CA THR A 3 2.70 26.17 -14.88
C THR A 3 2.86 24.87 -15.66
N TYR A 4 2.12 24.71 -16.75
CA TYR A 4 2.34 23.61 -17.70
C TYR A 4 3.65 23.85 -18.47
N SER A 5 4.57 22.88 -18.40
CA SER A 5 5.80 22.90 -19.20
C SER A 5 5.45 22.73 -20.68
N ALA A 6 5.78 23.74 -21.50
CA ALA A 6 5.38 23.92 -22.90
C ALA A 6 5.95 22.89 -23.91
N ARG A 7 6.39 21.71 -23.46
CA ARG A 7 7.07 20.70 -24.29
C ARG A 7 6.31 19.37 -24.48
N LYS A 8 5.14 19.18 -23.86
CA LYS A 8 4.35 17.96 -24.06
C LYS A 8 3.28 18.16 -25.12
N VAL A 9 3.13 17.20 -26.01
CA VAL A 9 2.02 17.15 -26.99
C VAL A 9 0.71 17.11 -26.22
N GLN A 10 -0.12 18.14 -26.40
CA GLN A 10 -1.43 18.25 -25.76
C GLN A 10 -2.50 17.59 -26.64
N ASN A 11 -3.41 16.86 -26.02
CA ASN A 11 -4.50 16.15 -26.69
C ASN A 11 -5.81 16.96 -26.73
N VAL A 12 -5.81 18.17 -26.16
CA VAL A 12 -6.98 19.04 -26.01
C VAL A 12 -6.68 20.44 -26.53
N LYS A 13 -7.70 21.16 -26.97
CA LYS A 13 -7.61 22.56 -27.41
C LYS A 13 -8.25 23.49 -26.39
N ASP A 14 -7.84 24.76 -26.43
CA ASP A 14 -8.50 25.81 -25.63
C ASP A 14 -9.97 25.92 -26.04
N GLY A 15 -10.87 25.77 -25.06
CA GLY A 15 -12.33 25.78 -25.26
C GLY A 15 -12.99 24.41 -25.22
N ASP A 16 -12.23 23.32 -25.14
CA ASP A 16 -12.81 21.97 -24.98
C ASP A 16 -13.34 21.75 -23.56
N GLU A 17 -14.55 21.19 -23.45
CA GLU A 17 -15.07 20.70 -22.17
C GLU A 17 -14.42 19.36 -21.82
N VAL A 18 -13.78 19.30 -20.65
CA VAL A 18 -13.10 18.10 -20.16
C VAL A 18 -13.68 17.64 -18.84
N LEU A 19 -13.91 16.33 -18.73
CA LEU A 19 -14.31 15.69 -17.49
C LEU A 19 -13.09 15.44 -16.58
N PRO A 20 -13.28 15.42 -15.25
CA PRO A 20 -12.22 15.02 -14.32
C PRO A 20 -11.64 13.64 -14.69
N GLY A 21 -10.31 13.56 -14.81
CA GLY A 21 -9.59 12.32 -15.12
C GLY A 21 -9.27 12.08 -16.59
N ILE A 22 -9.59 13.03 -17.48
CA ILE A 22 -9.10 13.02 -18.87
C ILE A 22 -7.62 13.43 -18.90
N GLN A 23 -6.81 12.66 -19.61
CA GLN A 23 -5.40 12.97 -19.82
C GLN A 23 -5.24 14.09 -20.86
N LEU A 24 -4.75 15.24 -20.42
CA LEU A 24 -4.63 16.44 -21.25
C LEU A 24 -3.35 16.44 -22.11
N ALA A 25 -2.30 15.73 -21.69
CA ALA A 25 -1.01 15.70 -22.38
C ALA A 25 -0.44 14.29 -22.47
N GLN A 26 0.27 13.98 -23.56
CA GLN A 26 0.90 12.69 -23.77
C GLN A 26 2.00 12.40 -22.74
N GLY A 27 2.18 11.10 -22.46
CA GLY A 27 3.22 10.56 -21.59
C GLY A 27 2.66 9.62 -20.53
N TYR A 28 3.56 9.16 -19.66
CA TYR A 28 3.22 8.28 -18.55
C TYR A 28 2.37 9.00 -17.51
N ILE A 29 1.37 8.29 -17.00
CA ILE A 29 0.50 8.75 -15.92
C ILE A 29 1.08 8.24 -14.60
N ASP A 30 1.08 9.08 -13.56
CA ASP A 30 1.44 8.65 -12.21
C ASP A 30 0.26 7.88 -11.56
N PRO A 31 0.43 6.61 -11.15
CA PRO A 31 -0.62 5.86 -10.44
C PRO A 31 -1.19 6.59 -9.21
N LYS A 32 -0.40 7.45 -8.55
CA LYS A 32 -0.86 8.26 -7.41
C LYS A 32 -1.86 9.35 -7.84
N GLU A 33 -1.70 9.90 -9.04
CA GLU A 33 -2.68 10.84 -9.60
C GLU A 33 -3.94 10.10 -10.03
N VAL A 34 -3.80 8.92 -10.64
CA VAL A 34 -4.95 8.06 -10.96
C VAL A 34 -5.76 7.72 -9.71
N LEU A 35 -5.08 7.34 -8.62
CA LEU A 35 -5.72 7.02 -7.35
C LEU A 35 -6.54 8.20 -6.80
N LYS A 36 -6.01 9.42 -6.89
CA LYS A 36 -6.70 10.62 -6.39
C LYS A 36 -7.92 11.01 -7.23
N ILE A 37 -7.87 10.77 -8.54
CA ILE A 37 -8.89 11.26 -9.47
C ILE A 37 -9.94 10.20 -9.80
N LYS A 38 -9.50 8.96 -10.09
CA LYS A 38 -10.36 7.85 -10.53
C LYS A 38 -10.58 6.80 -9.45
N GLY A 39 -9.76 6.78 -8.41
CA GLY A 39 -9.86 5.84 -7.30
C GLY A 39 -8.97 4.61 -7.43
N LEU A 40 -9.09 3.70 -6.46
CA LEU A 40 -8.16 2.59 -6.26
C LEU A 40 -8.18 1.56 -7.40
N ILE A 41 -9.38 1.17 -7.85
CA ILE A 41 -9.55 0.13 -8.87
C ILE A 41 -8.89 0.55 -10.18
N ASP A 42 -9.12 1.79 -10.62
CA ASP A 42 -8.51 2.31 -11.84
C ASP A 42 -7.00 2.48 -11.72
N ALA A 43 -6.49 2.87 -10.54
CA ALA A 43 -5.06 2.97 -10.30
C ALA A 43 -4.36 1.61 -10.33
N GLN A 44 -4.94 0.58 -9.70
CA GLN A 44 -4.43 -0.79 -9.76
C GLN A 44 -4.49 -1.34 -11.19
N ARG A 45 -5.62 -1.16 -11.89
CA ARG A 45 -5.78 -1.59 -13.27
C ARG A 45 -4.75 -0.94 -14.20
N TYR A 46 -4.48 0.36 -14.01
CA TYR A 46 -3.45 1.06 -14.76
C TYR A 46 -2.06 0.40 -14.58
N VAL A 47 -1.66 0.12 -13.33
CA VAL A 47 -0.37 -0.55 -13.05
C VAL A 47 -0.30 -1.94 -13.68
N ILE A 48 -1.37 -2.73 -13.59
CA ILE A 48 -1.44 -4.08 -14.15
C ILE A 48 -1.31 -4.04 -15.68
N LEU A 49 -2.09 -3.19 -16.36
CA LEU A 49 -2.07 -3.08 -17.81
C LEU A 49 -0.72 -2.60 -18.35
N GLU A 50 -0.10 -1.62 -17.70
CA GLU A 50 1.23 -1.15 -18.11
C GLU A 50 2.32 -2.20 -17.92
N ALA A 51 2.26 -2.96 -16.82
CA ALA A 51 3.19 -4.08 -16.60
C ALA A 51 2.99 -5.18 -17.64
N GLN A 52 1.74 -5.57 -17.91
CA GLN A 52 1.38 -6.63 -18.84
C GLN A 52 1.83 -6.31 -20.27
N LYS A 53 1.61 -5.07 -20.75
CA LYS A 53 2.06 -4.61 -22.08
C LYS A 53 3.55 -4.89 -22.33
N VAL A 54 4.39 -4.77 -21.31
CA VAL A 54 5.83 -5.03 -21.43
C VAL A 54 6.09 -6.53 -21.68
N TYR A 55 5.43 -7.41 -20.94
CA TYR A 55 5.59 -8.86 -21.12
C TYR A 55 4.98 -9.36 -22.43
N GLU A 56 3.81 -8.85 -22.80
CA GLU A 56 3.16 -9.16 -24.07
C GLU A 56 4.02 -8.71 -25.26
N SER A 57 4.66 -7.55 -25.17
CA SER A 57 5.59 -7.07 -26.22
C SER A 57 6.81 -7.98 -26.41
N GLN A 58 7.16 -8.76 -25.39
CA GLN A 58 8.23 -9.76 -25.43
C GLN A 58 7.70 -11.16 -25.77
N GLY A 59 6.40 -11.31 -26.03
CA GLY A 59 5.77 -12.58 -26.34
C GLY A 59 5.67 -13.53 -25.16
N ILE A 60 5.77 -13.04 -23.92
CA ILE A 60 5.72 -13.86 -22.70
C ILE A 60 4.29 -13.81 -22.14
N PRO A 61 3.51 -14.90 -22.23
CA PRO A 61 2.18 -14.93 -21.63
C PRO A 61 2.28 -15.06 -20.11
N ILE A 62 1.73 -14.11 -19.37
CA ILE A 62 1.63 -14.13 -17.90
C ILE A 62 0.17 -13.90 -17.52
N ASN A 63 -0.34 -14.66 -16.55
CA ASN A 63 -1.70 -14.49 -16.05
C ASN A 63 -1.81 -13.25 -15.17
N ASP A 64 -2.82 -12.41 -15.42
CA ASP A 64 -3.10 -11.16 -14.72
C ASP A 64 -3.20 -11.32 -13.20
N ARG A 65 -3.64 -12.48 -12.71
CA ARG A 65 -3.73 -12.79 -11.26
C ARG A 65 -2.42 -12.57 -10.51
N HIS A 66 -1.27 -12.75 -11.17
CA HIS A 66 0.03 -12.49 -10.56
C HIS A 66 0.27 -10.99 -10.35
N PHE A 67 -0.08 -10.17 -11.34
CA PHE A 67 0.02 -8.71 -11.22
C PHE A 67 -1.01 -8.17 -10.23
N GLU A 68 -2.23 -8.70 -10.22
CA GLU A 68 -3.28 -8.34 -9.26
C GLU A 68 -2.83 -8.59 -7.82
N ALA A 69 -2.19 -9.75 -7.56
CA ALA A 69 -1.69 -10.08 -6.24
C ALA A 69 -0.64 -9.05 -5.75
N ILE A 70 0.24 -8.58 -6.65
CA ILE A 70 1.25 -7.57 -6.35
C ILE A 70 0.62 -6.18 -6.21
N ALA A 71 -0.24 -5.78 -7.14
CA ALA A 71 -0.92 -4.48 -7.14
C ALA A 71 -1.79 -4.29 -5.90
N ARG A 72 -2.43 -5.36 -5.42
CA ARG A 72 -3.12 -5.37 -4.12
C ARG A 72 -2.15 -5.02 -2.99
N LYS A 73 -1.01 -5.72 -2.91
CA LYS A 73 0.00 -5.45 -1.86
C LYS A 73 0.56 -4.04 -1.91
N MET A 74 0.75 -3.48 -3.10
CA MET A 74 1.18 -2.09 -3.27
C MET A 74 0.19 -1.07 -2.68
N SER A 75 -1.08 -1.43 -2.50
CA SER A 75 -2.16 -0.57 -2.01
C SER A 75 -2.73 -0.97 -0.65
N ASP A 76 -2.03 -1.78 0.14
CA ASP A 76 -2.51 -2.21 1.46
C ASP A 76 -2.27 -1.15 2.57
N GLU A 77 -1.69 0.01 2.24
CA GLU A 77 -1.32 1.03 3.23
C GLU A 77 -2.26 2.24 3.21
N ILE A 78 -2.64 2.70 4.39
CA ILE A 78 -3.46 3.89 4.61
C ILE A 78 -2.59 4.97 5.24
N ARG A 79 -2.64 6.17 4.66
CA ARG A 79 -2.06 7.38 5.26
C ARG A 79 -3.09 8.05 6.14
N ILE A 80 -2.79 8.23 7.41
CA ILE A 80 -3.66 8.90 8.37
C ILE A 80 -3.77 10.39 8.05
N VAL A 81 -5.01 10.88 7.99
CA VAL A 81 -5.35 12.30 7.78
C VAL A 81 -5.72 12.93 9.12
N THR A 82 -6.70 12.35 9.83
CA THR A 82 -7.04 12.73 11.21
C THR A 82 -6.99 11.50 12.11
N PRO A 83 -6.38 11.60 13.30
CA PRO A 83 -6.24 10.45 14.19
C PRO A 83 -7.53 10.14 14.99
N GLY A 84 -8.44 11.11 15.14
CA GLY A 84 -9.59 10.97 16.03
C GLY A 84 -9.14 10.65 17.46
N ASP A 85 -9.82 9.70 18.09
CA ASP A 85 -9.49 9.15 19.41
C ASP A 85 -8.61 7.89 19.34
N THR A 86 -8.10 7.54 18.14
CA THR A 86 -7.18 6.40 17.98
C THR A 86 -5.77 6.74 18.47
N LYS A 87 -4.93 5.71 18.61
CA LYS A 87 -3.50 5.84 18.91
C LYS A 87 -2.64 6.31 17.73
N PHE A 88 -3.22 6.53 16.55
CA PHE A 88 -2.47 6.89 15.35
C PHE A 88 -2.00 8.35 15.38
N LEU A 89 -0.95 8.67 14.61
CA LEU A 89 -0.50 10.04 14.41
C LEU A 89 -0.86 10.54 12.99
N PRO A 90 -1.16 11.85 12.83
CA PRO A 90 -1.35 12.43 11.51
C PRO A 90 -0.14 12.18 10.61
N GLY A 91 -0.38 11.64 9.42
CA GLY A 91 0.65 11.34 8.43
C GLY A 91 1.27 9.95 8.54
N ASP A 92 0.95 9.16 9.58
CA ASP A 92 1.38 7.77 9.71
C ASP A 92 0.94 6.94 8.51
N LEU A 93 1.77 5.94 8.16
CA LEU A 93 1.43 4.88 7.23
C LEU A 93 1.15 3.62 8.05
N VAL A 94 -0.08 3.14 7.96
CA VAL A 94 -0.54 1.96 8.68
C VAL A 94 -1.16 0.96 7.72
N ASP A 95 -0.98 -0.33 8.02
CA ASP A 95 -1.65 -1.38 7.26
C ASP A 95 -3.17 -1.22 7.37
N LYS A 96 -3.85 -1.42 6.25
CA LYS A 96 -5.29 -1.27 6.13
C LYS A 96 -6.05 -2.14 7.13
N ALA A 97 -5.62 -3.38 7.36
CA ALA A 97 -6.30 -4.27 8.29
C ALA A 97 -6.22 -3.75 9.74
N SER A 98 -5.03 -3.28 10.15
CA SER A 98 -4.81 -2.69 11.47
C SER A 98 -5.55 -1.36 11.66
N PHE A 99 -5.66 -0.55 10.59
CA PHE A 99 -6.48 0.67 10.60
C PHE A 99 -7.97 0.36 10.79
N GLU A 100 -8.50 -0.61 10.05
CA GLU A 100 -9.90 -1.04 10.15
C GLU A 100 -10.21 -1.60 11.55
N GLU A 101 -9.34 -2.48 12.08
CA GLU A 101 -9.50 -3.07 13.41
C GLU A 101 -9.50 -2.02 14.53
N GLU A 102 -8.57 -1.05 14.50
CA GLU A 102 -8.50 0.00 15.53
C GLU A 102 -9.72 0.93 15.46
N ASN A 103 -10.16 1.30 14.26
CA ASN A 103 -11.34 2.12 14.08
C ASN A 103 -12.62 1.43 14.54
N GLU A 104 -12.78 0.14 14.27
CA GLU A 104 -13.91 -0.64 14.79
C GLU A 104 -13.95 -0.64 16.32
N LYS A 105 -12.79 -0.76 16.99
CA LYS A 105 -12.69 -0.70 18.45
C LYS A 105 -13.09 0.67 19.01
N ILE A 106 -12.59 1.75 18.42
CA ILE A 106 -12.92 3.11 18.87
C ILE A 106 -14.39 3.45 18.64
N LEU A 107 -14.94 3.05 17.49
CA LEU A 107 -16.36 3.20 17.20
C LEU A 107 -17.23 2.43 18.20
N ALA A 108 -16.84 1.19 18.56
CA ALA A 108 -17.55 0.41 19.56
C ALA A 108 -17.49 1.03 20.96
N ALA A 109 -16.42 1.76 21.28
CA ALA A 109 -16.28 2.53 22.52
C ALA A 109 -17.02 3.89 22.48
N GLY A 110 -17.58 4.29 21.32
CA GLY A 110 -18.30 5.55 21.14
C GLY A 110 -17.39 6.76 20.88
N GLY A 111 -16.12 6.54 20.55
CA GLY A 111 -15.17 7.60 20.18
C GLY A 111 -15.17 7.95 18.69
N GLU A 112 -14.38 8.95 18.32
CA GLU A 112 -14.20 9.37 16.92
C GLU A 112 -13.13 8.50 16.23
N PRO A 113 -13.45 7.76 15.14
CA PRO A 113 -12.47 6.96 14.41
C PRO A 113 -11.46 7.84 13.66
N ALA A 114 -10.29 7.27 13.37
CA ALA A 114 -9.32 7.91 12.50
C ALA A 114 -9.83 7.96 11.06
N SER A 115 -9.53 9.05 10.35
CA SER A 115 -9.70 9.15 8.91
C SER A 115 -8.35 8.98 8.20
N GLY A 116 -8.37 8.32 7.05
CA GLY A 116 -7.16 8.06 6.29
C GLY A 116 -7.45 7.94 4.79
N THR A 117 -6.42 8.16 3.99
CA THR A 117 -6.48 8.01 2.53
C THR A 117 -5.62 6.82 2.12
N GLN A 118 -6.16 5.94 1.29
CA GLN A 118 -5.39 4.85 0.69
C GLN A 118 -4.22 5.43 -0.11
N VAL A 119 -3.05 4.78 -0.04
CA VAL A 119 -1.89 5.13 -0.84
C VAL A 119 -1.41 3.92 -1.64
N ILE A 120 -0.85 4.19 -2.82
CA ILE A 120 -0.09 3.18 -3.59
C ILE A 120 1.40 3.45 -3.39
N LEU A 121 2.10 2.44 -2.90
CA LEU A 121 3.54 2.45 -2.68
C LEU A 121 4.24 1.52 -3.69
N GLY A 122 5.44 1.88 -4.10
CA GLY A 122 6.31 0.95 -4.83
C GLY A 122 6.68 -0.26 -3.97
N ILE A 123 6.99 -1.39 -4.62
CA ILE A 123 7.24 -2.68 -3.94
C ILE A 123 8.31 -2.60 -2.85
N THR A 124 9.41 -1.86 -3.08
CA THR A 124 10.50 -1.69 -2.11
C THR A 124 10.02 -0.95 -0.87
N ARG A 125 9.31 0.17 -1.05
CA ARG A 125 8.73 0.92 0.08
C ARG A 125 7.72 0.05 0.82
N ARG A 126 6.84 -0.64 0.10
CA ARG A 126 5.83 -1.51 0.73
C ARG A 126 6.46 -2.62 1.58
N ALA A 127 7.60 -3.17 1.14
CA ALA A 127 8.32 -4.20 1.87
C ALA A 127 8.99 -3.69 3.16
N LEU A 128 9.34 -2.41 3.23
CA LEU A 128 9.90 -1.78 4.43
C LEU A 128 8.82 -1.43 5.47
N TYR A 129 7.62 -1.03 5.02
CA TYR A 129 6.47 -0.73 5.87
C TYR A 129 5.61 -1.97 6.20
N THR A 130 6.23 -3.13 6.40
CA THR A 130 5.51 -4.31 6.91
C THR A 130 5.38 -4.22 8.45
N GLU A 131 4.40 -4.90 9.03
CA GLU A 131 4.21 -4.92 10.49
C GLU A 131 5.36 -5.58 11.24
N SER A 132 6.01 -6.55 10.61
CA SER A 132 7.14 -7.29 11.17
C SER A 132 8.44 -6.54 10.96
N TRP A 133 8.97 -5.97 12.04
CA TRP A 133 10.27 -5.31 11.99
C TRP A 133 11.39 -6.31 11.66
N LEU A 134 11.24 -7.58 12.04
CA LEU A 134 12.25 -8.60 11.76
C LEU A 134 12.33 -8.90 10.27
N SER A 135 11.18 -9.01 9.58
CA SER A 135 11.14 -9.18 8.13
C SER A 135 11.53 -7.91 7.37
N ALA A 136 11.22 -6.72 7.90
CA ALA A 136 11.65 -5.47 7.29
C ALA A 136 13.17 -5.32 7.35
N ALA A 137 13.77 -5.55 8.53
CA ALA A 137 15.21 -5.45 8.76
C ALA A 137 16.02 -6.45 7.93
N SER A 138 15.45 -7.61 7.60
CA SER A 138 16.08 -8.61 6.74
C SER A 138 16.01 -8.27 5.25
N PHE A 139 15.22 -7.28 4.84
CA PHE A 139 15.09 -6.87 3.44
C PHE A 139 16.15 -5.82 3.10
N GLU A 140 16.02 -4.60 3.64
CA GLU A 140 16.95 -3.49 3.47
C GLU A 140 16.89 -2.56 4.70
N GLN A 141 17.76 -1.53 4.77
CA GLN A 141 17.75 -0.48 5.80
C GLN A 141 17.78 -0.99 7.25
N THR A 142 18.53 -2.07 7.50
CA THR A 142 18.55 -2.79 8.78
C THR A 142 18.79 -1.90 10.01
N THR A 143 19.73 -0.95 9.94
CA THR A 143 20.05 -0.06 11.07
C THR A 143 18.88 0.84 11.45
N ASP A 144 18.20 1.42 10.47
CA ASP A 144 17.07 2.33 10.71
C ASP A 144 15.88 1.55 11.28
N VAL A 145 15.56 0.39 10.69
CA VAL A 145 14.45 -0.47 11.14
C VAL A 145 14.66 -0.94 12.58
N LEU A 146 15.86 -1.39 12.93
CA LEU A 146 16.16 -1.85 14.29
C LEU A 146 16.16 -0.71 15.31
N THR A 147 16.62 0.48 14.90
CA THR A 147 16.62 1.68 15.74
C THR A 147 15.20 2.11 16.06
N ASP A 148 14.34 2.21 15.05
CA ASP A 148 12.93 2.56 15.23
C ASP A 148 12.18 1.53 16.08
N ALA A 149 12.44 0.24 15.84
CA ALA A 149 11.85 -0.84 16.64
C ALA A 149 12.28 -0.77 18.11
N ALA A 150 13.55 -0.49 18.39
CA ALA A 150 14.07 -0.33 19.75
C ALA A 150 13.51 0.92 20.45
N LEU A 151 13.44 2.05 19.75
CA LEU A 151 12.89 3.30 20.29
C LEU A 151 11.41 3.19 20.65
N LEU A 152 10.64 2.49 19.81
CA LEU A 152 9.20 2.30 19.99
C LEU A 152 8.85 1.04 20.80
N ALA A 153 9.84 0.31 21.30
CA ALA A 153 9.68 -0.96 22.00
C ALA A 153 8.75 -1.94 21.24
N ARG A 154 8.93 -2.07 19.91
CA ARG A 154 8.08 -2.91 19.06
C ARG A 154 8.32 -4.39 19.31
N GLU A 155 7.23 -5.14 19.38
CA GLU A 155 7.25 -6.60 19.47
C GLU A 155 6.88 -7.22 18.12
N ASP A 156 7.64 -8.23 17.66
CA ASP A 156 7.32 -8.98 16.45
C ASP A 156 6.48 -10.22 16.80
N ARG A 157 5.30 -10.35 16.18
CA ARG A 157 4.37 -11.45 16.44
C ARG A 157 4.67 -12.72 15.64
N LEU A 158 5.66 -12.69 14.73
CA LEU A 158 6.10 -13.85 13.95
C LEU A 158 4.97 -14.52 13.16
N ILE A 159 4.03 -13.73 12.64
CA ILE A 159 2.84 -14.23 11.93
C ILE A 159 3.19 -14.59 10.48
N GLY A 160 4.20 -13.95 9.89
CA GLY A 160 4.53 -14.11 8.47
C GLY A 160 5.44 -15.30 8.16
N LEU A 161 5.78 -15.44 6.88
CA LEU A 161 6.62 -16.55 6.41
C LEU A 161 8.09 -16.31 6.77
N LYS A 162 8.60 -15.10 6.56
CA LYS A 162 10.04 -14.79 6.66
C LYS A 162 10.54 -14.87 8.09
N GLU A 163 9.77 -14.36 9.04
CA GLU A 163 10.06 -14.38 10.45
C GLU A 163 10.20 -15.82 10.92
N ASN A 164 9.22 -16.67 10.63
CA ASN A 164 9.27 -18.09 11.00
C ASN A 164 10.50 -18.80 10.41
N VAL A 165 10.86 -18.51 9.14
CA VAL A 165 12.08 -19.06 8.54
C VAL A 165 13.34 -18.60 9.27
N ILE A 166 13.45 -17.31 9.60
CA ILE A 166 14.63 -16.74 10.29
C ILE A 166 14.84 -17.41 11.65
N ILE A 167 13.76 -17.67 12.40
CA ILE A 167 13.86 -18.29 13.74
C ILE A 167 13.84 -19.83 13.68
N GLY A 168 13.71 -20.43 12.49
CA GLY A 168 13.69 -21.88 12.31
C GLY A 168 12.39 -22.57 12.75
N ARG A 169 11.28 -21.83 12.81
CA ARG A 169 9.93 -22.35 13.05
C ARG A 169 9.24 -22.70 11.73
N LEU A 170 8.29 -23.64 11.79
CA LEU A 170 7.48 -24.00 10.63
C LEU A 170 6.61 -22.82 10.15
N ILE A 171 6.62 -22.59 8.84
CA ILE A 171 5.88 -21.49 8.19
C ILE A 171 4.34 -21.70 8.22
N PRO A 172 3.55 -20.61 8.27
CA PRO A 172 2.09 -20.67 8.35
C PRO A 172 1.43 -20.76 6.97
N VAL A 173 1.56 -21.92 6.33
CA VAL A 173 0.98 -22.18 4.99
C VAL A 173 -0.29 -23.02 5.02
N THR A 174 -0.63 -23.61 6.17
CA THR A 174 -1.87 -24.37 6.37
C THR A 174 -2.94 -23.50 7.05
N PRO A 175 -4.24 -23.67 6.75
CA PRO A 175 -5.32 -22.86 7.33
C PRO A 175 -5.30 -22.82 8.86
N GLU A 176 -4.99 -23.95 9.50
CA GLU A 176 -4.90 -24.07 10.96
C GLU A 176 -3.82 -23.18 11.58
N ARG A 177 -2.74 -22.89 10.85
CA ARG A 177 -1.61 -22.07 11.31
C ARG A 177 -1.62 -20.65 10.77
N ALA A 178 -2.32 -20.41 9.66
CA ALA A 178 -2.58 -19.08 9.14
C ALA A 178 -3.63 -18.33 9.97
N ALA A 179 -4.40 -19.03 10.79
CA ALA A 179 -5.27 -18.41 11.77
C ALA A 179 -4.44 -17.64 12.82
N LEU A 180 -4.72 -16.35 12.98
CA LEU A 180 -4.16 -15.56 14.07
C LEU A 180 -4.47 -16.26 15.40
N PRO A 181 -3.50 -16.40 16.32
CA PRO A 181 -3.80 -16.95 17.64
C PRO A 181 -4.90 -16.07 18.24
N LYS A 182 -6.05 -16.67 18.56
CA LYS A 182 -7.07 -16.00 19.36
C LYS A 182 -6.36 -15.55 20.63
N GLN A 183 -6.33 -14.23 20.88
CA GLN A 183 -5.88 -13.71 22.16
C GLN A 183 -6.69 -14.43 23.25
N GLY A 184 -6.03 -15.31 23.97
CA GLY A 184 -6.57 -15.90 25.18
C GLY A 184 -6.71 -14.77 26.20
N ILE A 185 -7.89 -14.74 26.82
CA ILE A 185 -8.04 -14.21 28.18
C ILE A 185 -7.17 -15.06 29.11
#